data_AF-A0A3D9BZW3-F1
#
_entry.id   AF-A0A3D9BZW3-F1
#
_cell.length_a   1.000
_cell.length_b   1.000
_cell.length_c   1.000
_cell.angle_alpha   90.00
_cell.angle_beta   90.00
_cell.angle_gamma   90.00
#
_symmetry.space_group_name_H-M   'P 1'
#
loop_
_entity.id
_entity.type
_entity.pdbx_description
1 polymer ?
#
loop_
_entity_poly.entity_id
_entity_poly.type
_entity_poly.pdbx_seq_one_letter_code
_entity_poly.pdbx_strand_id
1 'polypeptide(L)'
;RAKQVVNVKASPLGRDVVTHIEYDQFGRQTKDYLPVPQSGTQNGAIITNPLSNATQPGIYGSEKIYSEKMLEKSPLDRIMQQIQPGNDWVNKPVGFSYEANMANEVYQYTTKTTWENGATKSELILASATSFYAPGTLYKNVVTDEDGNLTVEFKNGRGQTLMVRKIITNAYIDT
;
A
#
# COMPACT_ATOMS: atom_id res chain seq x y z
N ARG A 1 -7.39 -6.21 23.39
CA ARG A 1 -7.37 -5.48 22.09
C ARG A 1 -8.79 -5.08 21.73
N ALA A 2 -8.98 -3.98 21.03
CA ALA A 2 -10.31 -3.52 20.62
C ALA A 2 -10.97 -4.57 19.71
N LYS A 3 -12.27 -4.85 19.90
CA LYS A 3 -13.03 -5.81 19.07
C LYS A 3 -13.88 -5.13 18.01
N GLN A 4 -14.17 -3.85 18.22
CA GLN A 4 -14.96 -3.02 17.32
C GLN A 4 -14.79 -1.55 17.68
N VAL A 5 -15.12 -0.69 16.74
CA VAL A 5 -15.36 0.74 16.96
C VAL A 5 -16.86 0.98 16.78
N VAL A 6 -17.50 1.59 17.78
CA VAL A 6 -18.94 1.92 17.74
C VAL A 6 -19.09 3.43 17.62
N ASN A 7 -19.60 3.90 16.48
CA ASN A 7 -20.00 5.28 16.28
C ASN A 7 -21.48 5.43 16.64
N VAL A 8 -21.75 6.04 17.79
CA VAL A 8 -23.09 6.14 18.38
C VAL A 8 -23.96 7.10 17.57
N LYS A 9 -25.14 6.63 17.13
CA LYS A 9 -26.12 7.40 16.35
C LYS A 9 -25.54 8.10 15.10
N ALA A 10 -24.52 7.53 14.49
CA ALA A 10 -23.78 8.14 13.39
C ALA A 10 -24.40 7.93 12.00
N SER A 11 -25.38 7.05 11.85
CA SER A 11 -26.10 6.89 10.57
C SER A 11 -27.17 7.99 10.39
N PRO A 12 -27.63 8.27 9.15
CA PRO A 12 -28.69 9.25 8.88
C PRO A 12 -30.01 9.00 9.64
N LEU A 13 -30.26 7.75 10.04
CA LEU A 13 -31.45 7.36 10.82
C LEU A 13 -31.21 7.40 12.34
N GLY A 14 -30.09 7.97 12.80
CA GLY A 14 -29.74 8.03 14.22
C GLY A 14 -29.42 6.67 14.85
N ARG A 15 -29.00 5.69 14.04
CA ARG A 15 -28.58 4.35 14.50
C ARG A 15 -27.06 4.26 14.58
N ASP A 16 -26.57 3.31 15.36
CA ASP A 16 -25.13 3.11 15.54
C ASP A 16 -24.49 2.58 14.24
N VAL A 17 -23.21 2.88 14.04
CA VAL A 17 -22.40 2.34 12.94
C VAL A 17 -21.18 1.67 13.56
N VAL A 18 -20.94 0.41 13.18
CA VAL A 18 -19.91 -0.42 13.80
C VAL A 18 -18.86 -0.84 12.79
N THR A 19 -17.59 -0.59 13.10
CA THR A 19 -16.46 -1.18 12.40
C THR A 19 -15.97 -2.39 13.17
N HIS A 20 -16.09 -3.58 12.56
CA HIS A 20 -15.59 -4.82 13.14
C HIS A 20 -14.06 -4.90 13.06
N ILE A 21 -13.44 -5.44 14.11
CA ILE A 21 -11.99 -5.67 14.14
C ILE A 21 -11.75 -7.14 14.49
N GLU A 22 -11.04 -7.83 13.60
CA GLU A 22 -10.50 -9.16 13.88
C GLU A 22 -8.97 -9.15 13.82
N TYR A 23 -8.38 -10.09 14.54
CA TYR A 23 -6.94 -10.29 14.56
C TYR A 23 -6.62 -11.71 14.16
N ASP A 24 -5.51 -11.89 13.44
CA ASP A 24 -4.95 -13.20 13.20
C ASP A 24 -4.37 -13.83 14.49
N GLN A 25 -3.86 -15.06 14.36
CA GLN A 25 -3.24 -15.80 15.47
C GLN A 25 -2.01 -15.11 16.09
N PHE A 26 -1.42 -14.14 15.40
CA PHE A 26 -0.28 -13.35 15.87
C PHE A 26 -0.73 -11.99 16.44
N GLY A 27 -2.03 -11.73 16.48
CA GLY A 27 -2.60 -10.48 16.97
C GLY A 27 -2.53 -9.34 15.95
N ARG A 28 -2.30 -9.59 14.68
CA ARG A 28 -2.22 -8.56 13.63
C ARG A 28 -3.58 -8.36 12.99
N GLN A 29 -3.92 -7.13 12.65
CA GLN A 29 -5.16 -6.80 11.93
C GLN A 29 -4.87 -6.88 10.43
N THR A 30 -5.11 -8.04 9.83
CA THR A 30 -4.90 -8.28 8.39
C THR A 30 -6.14 -7.95 7.55
N LYS A 31 -7.29 -7.74 8.19
CA LYS A 31 -8.52 -7.33 7.52
C LYS A 31 -9.02 -6.00 8.06
N ASP A 32 -9.36 -5.11 7.14
CA ASP A 32 -9.97 -3.82 7.43
C ASP A 32 -11.40 -3.83 6.89
N TYR A 33 -12.38 -3.92 7.79
CA TYR A 33 -13.79 -4.01 7.46
C TYR A 33 -14.42 -2.64 7.19
N LEU A 34 -15.34 -2.59 6.23
CA LEU A 34 -16.21 -1.44 6.03
C LEU A 34 -17.15 -1.26 7.24
N PRO A 35 -17.49 -0.01 7.60
CA PRO A 35 -18.40 0.25 8.71
C PRO A 35 -19.82 -0.25 8.42
N VAL A 36 -20.39 -1.06 9.30
CA VAL A 36 -21.73 -1.63 9.15
C VAL A 36 -22.74 -0.83 9.97
N PRO A 37 -23.72 -0.16 9.32
CA PRO A 37 -24.85 0.45 10.03
C PRO A 37 -25.62 -0.62 10.80
N GLN A 38 -26.09 -0.32 12.01
CA GLN A 38 -26.86 -1.25 12.83
C GLN A 38 -28.36 -1.00 12.71
N SER A 39 -29.18 -1.97 13.14
CA SER A 39 -30.64 -1.86 13.12
C SER A 39 -31.21 -0.88 14.15
N GLY A 40 -30.41 -0.54 15.17
CA GLY A 40 -30.78 0.40 16.23
C GLY A 40 -29.56 1.02 16.90
N THR A 41 -29.75 1.54 18.12
CA THR A 41 -28.67 2.04 18.96
C THR A 41 -28.59 1.24 20.25
N GLN A 42 -27.38 1.00 20.73
CA GLN A 42 -27.14 0.51 22.09
C GLN A 42 -26.38 1.55 22.93
N ASN A 43 -26.41 2.83 22.53
CA ASN A 43 -25.78 3.95 23.23
C ASN A 43 -24.31 3.69 23.60
N GLY A 44 -23.56 3.06 22.68
CA GLY A 44 -22.13 2.76 22.87
C GLY A 44 -21.83 1.39 23.48
N ALA A 45 -22.84 0.58 23.80
CA ALA A 45 -22.60 -0.81 24.19
C ALA A 45 -22.04 -1.65 23.03
N ILE A 46 -21.41 -2.77 23.39
CA ILE A 46 -20.85 -3.73 22.45
C ILE A 46 -21.97 -4.40 21.66
N ILE A 47 -21.93 -4.30 20.32
CA ILE A 47 -22.79 -5.09 19.44
C ILE A 47 -22.18 -6.49 19.26
N THR A 48 -22.94 -7.54 19.55
CA THR A 48 -22.44 -8.93 19.56
C THR A 48 -22.17 -9.49 18.15
N ASN A 49 -23.01 -9.15 17.17
CA ASN A 49 -22.86 -9.62 15.79
C ASN A 49 -23.06 -8.47 14.79
N PRO A 50 -22.13 -7.51 14.72
CA PRO A 50 -22.31 -6.33 13.89
C PRO A 50 -22.31 -6.65 12.38
N LEU A 51 -21.71 -7.76 11.97
CA LEU A 51 -21.60 -8.17 10.57
C LEU A 51 -22.90 -8.78 10.01
N SER A 52 -23.83 -9.23 10.86
CA SER A 52 -25.10 -9.82 10.37
C SER A 52 -25.94 -8.82 9.59
N ASN A 53 -25.78 -7.52 9.85
CA ASN A 53 -26.51 -6.50 9.12
C ASN A 53 -25.86 -6.16 7.77
N ALA A 54 -24.57 -6.51 7.57
CA ALA A 54 -23.89 -6.23 6.31
C ALA A 54 -24.53 -6.97 5.13
N THR A 55 -25.10 -8.15 5.37
CA THR A 55 -25.69 -8.99 4.32
C THR A 55 -27.04 -8.48 3.80
N GLN A 56 -27.56 -7.39 4.37
CA GLN A 56 -28.80 -6.77 3.89
C GLN A 56 -28.57 -6.18 2.50
N PRO A 57 -29.46 -6.42 1.52
CA PRO A 57 -29.31 -5.91 0.15
C PRO A 57 -29.16 -4.38 0.07
N GLY A 58 -29.76 -3.64 1.00
CA GLY A 58 -29.66 -2.17 1.07
C GLY A 58 -28.40 -1.65 1.78
N ILE A 59 -27.49 -2.52 2.22
CA ILE A 59 -26.23 -2.16 2.88
C ILE A 59 -25.06 -2.63 2.02
N TYR A 60 -24.72 -3.93 2.06
CA TYR A 60 -23.65 -4.51 1.23
C TYR A 60 -24.09 -5.79 0.51
N GLY A 61 -25.24 -6.38 0.85
CA GLY A 61 -25.73 -7.60 0.20
C GLY A 61 -24.71 -8.74 0.27
N SER A 62 -24.29 -9.25 -0.88
CA SER A 62 -23.30 -10.33 -0.98
C SER A 62 -21.87 -9.84 -1.24
N GLU A 63 -21.59 -8.54 -1.10
CA GLU A 63 -20.25 -7.99 -1.36
C GLU A 63 -19.22 -8.39 -0.29
N LYS A 64 -17.97 -8.55 -0.71
CA LYS A 64 -16.83 -8.63 0.22
C LYS A 64 -16.61 -7.27 0.88
N ILE A 65 -16.93 -7.15 2.17
CA ILE A 65 -16.91 -5.87 2.90
C ILE A 65 -15.58 -5.55 3.59
N TYR A 66 -14.47 -6.13 3.18
CA TYR A 66 -13.18 -5.87 3.81
C TYR A 66 -12.06 -5.90 2.81
N SER A 67 -11.05 -5.05 3.03
CA SER A 67 -9.75 -5.26 2.41
C SER A 67 -8.96 -6.29 3.21
N GLU A 68 -8.11 -7.06 2.54
CA GLU A 68 -7.32 -8.12 3.13
C GLU A 68 -5.86 -7.97 2.75
N LYS A 69 -4.97 -8.03 3.73
CA LYS A 69 -3.52 -7.95 3.57
C LYS A 69 -2.91 -9.31 3.84
N MET A 70 -2.22 -9.86 2.85
CA MET A 70 -1.38 -11.04 3.03
C MET A 70 0.04 -10.57 3.36
N LEU A 71 0.52 -10.99 4.53
CA LEU A 71 1.85 -10.63 5.02
C LEU A 71 2.85 -11.75 4.72
N GLU A 72 4.11 -11.40 4.50
CA GLU A 72 5.19 -12.39 4.45
C GLU A 72 5.38 -13.06 5.82
N LYS A 73 5.93 -14.28 5.83
CA LYS A 73 6.21 -15.03 7.08
C LYS A 73 7.50 -14.59 7.77
N SER A 74 7.89 -13.32 7.61
CA SER A 74 9.10 -12.76 8.22
C SER A 74 8.72 -11.97 9.49
N PRO A 75 9.67 -11.76 10.41
CA PRO A 75 9.46 -10.89 11.58
C PRO A 75 9.14 -9.43 11.24
N LEU A 76 9.33 -9.00 9.98
CA LEU A 76 9.11 -7.64 9.52
C LEU A 76 7.66 -7.38 9.10
N ASP A 77 6.81 -8.42 9.02
CA ASP A 77 5.39 -8.31 8.69
C ASP A 77 5.10 -7.47 7.43
N ARG A 78 5.97 -7.55 6.42
CA ARG A 78 5.78 -6.77 5.18
C ARG A 78 4.58 -7.30 4.40
N ILE A 79 3.82 -6.38 3.81
CA ILE A 79 2.67 -6.72 2.96
C ILE A 79 3.20 -7.29 1.66
N MET A 80 2.75 -8.50 1.31
CA MET A 80 3.04 -9.18 0.04
C MET A 80 1.92 -8.96 -0.96
N GLN A 81 0.66 -8.97 -0.50
CA GLN A 81 -0.51 -8.71 -1.34
C GLN A 81 -1.56 -7.96 -0.54
N GLN A 82 -2.35 -7.14 -1.24
CA GLN A 82 -3.53 -6.48 -0.70
C GLN A 82 -4.71 -6.63 -1.67
N ILE A 83 -5.84 -7.09 -1.14
CA ILE A 83 -7.10 -7.22 -1.88
C ILE A 83 -8.04 -6.14 -1.37
N GLN A 84 -8.68 -5.40 -2.28
CA GLN A 84 -9.67 -4.38 -1.95
C GLN A 84 -11.05 -4.99 -1.61
N PRO A 85 -11.92 -4.28 -0.87
CA PRO A 85 -13.30 -4.71 -0.68
C PRO A 85 -14.05 -4.75 -2.01
N GLY A 86 -14.99 -5.68 -2.13
CA GLY A 86 -15.82 -5.94 -3.31
C GLY A 86 -15.48 -7.28 -3.96
N ASN A 87 -16.49 -7.95 -4.51
CA ASN A 87 -16.34 -9.28 -5.13
C ASN A 87 -15.47 -9.22 -6.39
N ASP A 88 -15.57 -8.14 -7.17
CA ASP A 88 -14.81 -7.94 -8.40
C ASP A 88 -13.30 -7.85 -8.16
N TRP A 89 -12.88 -7.47 -6.94
CA TRP A 89 -11.48 -7.27 -6.58
C TRP A 89 -10.81 -8.52 -6.02
N VAL A 90 -11.57 -9.58 -5.71
CA VAL A 90 -11.05 -10.81 -5.08
C VAL A 90 -9.92 -11.44 -5.90
N ASN A 91 -10.04 -11.39 -7.23
CA ASN A 91 -9.04 -11.94 -8.16
C ASN A 91 -8.09 -10.88 -8.74
N LYS A 92 -8.11 -9.66 -8.19
CA LYS A 92 -7.28 -8.53 -8.62
C LYS A 92 -6.48 -7.95 -7.44
N PRO A 93 -5.59 -8.74 -6.81
CA PRO A 93 -4.77 -8.25 -5.71
C PRO A 93 -3.73 -7.25 -6.21
N VAL A 94 -3.49 -6.20 -5.42
CA VAL A 94 -2.25 -5.41 -5.52
C VAL A 94 -1.11 -6.26 -4.95
N GLY A 95 -0.05 -6.44 -5.73
CA GLY A 95 1.14 -7.19 -5.34
C GLY A 95 2.27 -6.27 -4.87
N PHE A 96 3.06 -6.74 -3.91
CA PHE A 96 4.23 -6.02 -3.38
C PHE A 96 5.44 -6.95 -3.34
N SER A 97 6.55 -6.54 -3.96
CA SER A 97 7.86 -7.19 -3.85
C SER A 97 8.91 -6.24 -3.30
N TYR A 98 9.83 -6.77 -2.50
CA TYR A 98 10.92 -6.03 -1.87
C TYR A 98 12.24 -6.72 -2.18
N GLU A 99 13.01 -6.09 -3.05
CA GLU A 99 14.24 -6.61 -3.62
C GLU A 99 15.37 -5.59 -3.44
N ALA A 100 16.55 -5.95 -3.92
CA ALA A 100 17.63 -5.00 -4.15
C ALA A 100 17.83 -4.80 -5.65
N ASN A 101 18.39 -3.67 -6.06
CA ASN A 101 18.66 -3.43 -7.47
C ASN A 101 19.68 -4.44 -8.03
N MET A 102 19.50 -4.78 -9.30
CA MET A 102 20.45 -5.55 -10.10
C MET A 102 21.41 -4.62 -10.85
N ALA A 103 22.36 -5.22 -11.58
CA ALA A 103 23.25 -4.49 -12.45
C ALA A 103 22.46 -3.75 -13.55
N ASN A 104 22.92 -2.55 -13.91
CA ASN A 104 22.41 -1.75 -15.02
C ASN A 104 20.93 -1.31 -14.91
N GLU A 105 20.35 -1.27 -13.70
CA GLU A 105 18.96 -0.84 -13.50
C GLU A 105 18.81 0.68 -13.32
N VAL A 106 19.74 1.33 -12.60
CA VAL A 106 19.64 2.76 -12.20
C VAL A 106 20.95 3.47 -12.44
N TYR A 107 20.92 4.58 -13.19
CA TYR A 107 22.09 5.43 -13.41
C TYR A 107 22.51 6.16 -12.14
N GLN A 108 23.82 6.21 -11.90
CA GLN A 108 24.41 6.94 -10.79
C GLN A 108 24.86 8.32 -11.27
N TYR A 109 23.96 9.30 -11.15
CA TYR A 109 24.31 10.70 -11.36
C TYR A 109 25.15 11.22 -10.20
N THR A 110 26.16 12.01 -10.53
CA THR A 110 27.00 12.71 -9.56
C THR A 110 26.93 14.21 -9.82
N THR A 111 27.18 15.01 -8.80
CA THR A 111 27.22 16.47 -8.97
C THR A 111 28.65 16.88 -9.27
N LYS A 112 28.84 17.60 -10.38
CA LYS A 112 30.07 18.32 -10.66
C LYS A 112 29.85 19.78 -10.33
N THR A 113 30.65 20.29 -9.40
CA THR A 113 30.63 21.69 -9.00
C THR A 113 31.89 22.38 -9.49
N THR A 114 31.72 23.46 -10.24
CA THR A 114 32.79 24.33 -10.72
C THR A 114 32.55 25.76 -10.22
N TRP A 115 33.61 26.57 -10.27
CA TRP A 115 33.52 27.99 -9.95
C TRP A 115 33.53 28.77 -11.26
N GLU A 116 32.48 29.56 -11.51
CA GLU A 116 32.30 30.33 -12.75
C GLU A 116 31.70 31.69 -12.39
N ASN A 117 32.30 32.78 -12.90
CA ASN A 117 31.80 34.16 -12.74
C ASN A 117 31.48 34.59 -11.30
N GLY A 118 32.32 34.27 -10.31
CA GLY A 118 32.08 34.70 -8.93
C GLY A 118 31.17 33.77 -8.12
N ALA A 119 30.64 32.71 -8.72
CA ALA A 119 29.64 31.84 -8.10
C ALA A 119 29.93 30.35 -8.34
N THR A 120 29.33 29.50 -7.48
CA THR A 120 29.33 28.05 -7.69
C THR A 120 28.30 27.67 -8.75
N LYS A 121 28.72 26.91 -9.76
CA LYS A 121 27.84 26.26 -10.73
C LYS A 121 27.88 24.77 -10.51
N SER A 122 26.72 24.16 -10.28
CA SER A 122 26.58 22.72 -10.07
C SER A 122 25.71 22.12 -11.16
N GLU A 123 26.20 21.04 -11.75
CA GLU A 123 25.49 20.27 -12.77
C GLU A 123 25.43 18.80 -12.36
N LEU A 124 24.32 18.15 -12.70
CA LEU A 124 24.21 16.69 -12.61
C LEU A 124 24.89 16.12 -13.84
N ILE A 125 25.89 15.27 -13.60
CA ILE A 125 26.64 14.60 -14.65
C ILE A 125 26.56 13.09 -14.46
N LEU A 126 26.64 12.40 -15.59
CA LEU A 126 26.91 10.97 -15.62
C LEU A 126 28.40 10.80 -15.96
N ALA A 127 29.18 10.20 -15.06
CA ALA A 127 30.64 10.10 -15.23
C ALA A 127 31.04 9.27 -16.46
N SER A 128 30.19 8.32 -16.86
CA SER A 128 30.31 7.44 -18.02
C SER A 128 28.91 6.92 -18.39
N ALA A 129 28.65 6.61 -19.67
CA ALA A 129 27.42 5.93 -20.11
C ALA A 129 27.18 4.57 -19.43
N THR A 130 28.16 4.04 -18.71
CA THR A 130 28.08 2.80 -17.90
C THR A 130 28.04 3.06 -16.39
N SER A 131 27.80 4.31 -15.95
CA SER A 131 27.75 4.65 -14.52
C SER A 131 26.40 4.26 -13.93
N PHE A 132 26.31 3.04 -13.43
CA PHE A 132 25.14 2.53 -12.72
C PHE A 132 25.44 2.33 -11.23
N TYR A 133 24.41 2.36 -10.41
CA TYR A 133 24.53 1.86 -9.04
C TYR A 133 24.91 0.37 -9.06
N ALA A 134 25.85 0.00 -8.19
CA ALA A 134 26.26 -1.40 -8.05
C ALA A 134 25.06 -2.27 -7.59
N PRO A 135 25.01 -3.56 -7.98
CA PRO A 135 23.93 -4.45 -7.56
C PRO A 135 23.90 -4.56 -6.03
N GLY A 136 22.70 -4.62 -5.45
CA GLY A 136 22.52 -4.76 -4.01
C GLY A 136 22.68 -3.47 -3.20
N THR A 137 22.84 -2.30 -3.84
CA THR A 137 23.10 -1.03 -3.14
C THR A 137 21.86 -0.17 -2.91
N LEU A 138 20.80 -0.40 -3.69
CA LEU A 138 19.52 0.29 -3.60
C LEU A 138 18.43 -0.71 -3.19
N TYR A 139 17.50 -0.22 -2.37
CA TYR A 139 16.23 -0.90 -2.15
C TYR A 139 15.37 -0.76 -3.41
N LYS A 140 14.80 -1.86 -3.88
CA LYS A 140 13.90 -1.95 -5.01
C LYS A 140 12.54 -2.42 -4.53
N ASN A 141 11.55 -1.53 -4.54
CA ASN A 141 10.17 -1.87 -4.20
C ASN A 141 9.36 -1.98 -5.50
N VAL A 142 8.67 -3.10 -5.69
CA VAL A 142 7.80 -3.32 -6.85
C VAL A 142 6.37 -3.39 -6.38
N VAL A 143 5.50 -2.61 -7.00
CA VAL A 143 4.06 -2.65 -6.81
C VAL A 143 3.42 -3.08 -8.12
N THR A 144 2.63 -4.14 -8.10
CA THR A 144 1.75 -4.56 -9.20
C THR A 144 0.35 -4.09 -8.87
N ASP A 145 -0.24 -3.24 -9.70
CA ASP A 145 -1.62 -2.79 -9.51
C ASP A 145 -2.65 -3.87 -9.89
N GLU A 146 -3.92 -3.56 -9.65
CA GLU A 146 -5.06 -4.46 -9.89
C GLU A 146 -5.26 -4.82 -11.38
N ASP A 147 -4.67 -4.05 -12.29
CA ASP A 147 -4.70 -4.28 -13.74
C ASP A 147 -3.40 -4.91 -14.26
N GLY A 148 -2.43 -5.19 -13.38
CA GLY A 148 -1.17 -5.83 -13.69
C GLY A 148 -0.04 -4.88 -14.11
N ASN A 149 -0.24 -3.56 -14.03
CA ASN A 149 0.83 -2.60 -14.31
C ASN A 149 1.83 -2.56 -13.14
N LEU A 150 3.11 -2.36 -13.47
CA LEU A 150 4.18 -2.36 -12.47
C LEU A 150 4.67 -0.95 -12.20
N THR A 151 4.84 -0.62 -10.93
CA THR A 151 5.59 0.54 -10.47
C THR A 151 6.78 0.05 -9.66
N VAL A 152 8.00 0.42 -10.09
CA VAL A 152 9.26 0.08 -9.43
C VAL A 152 9.85 1.35 -8.85
N GLU A 153 10.10 1.36 -7.54
CA GLU A 153 10.74 2.46 -6.83
C GLU A 153 12.13 2.04 -6.34
N PHE A 154 13.13 2.86 -6.63
CA PHE A 154 14.51 2.67 -6.15
C PHE A 154 14.87 3.70 -5.08
N LYS A 155 15.33 3.24 -3.91
CA LYS A 155 15.75 4.07 -2.79
C LYS A 155 17.16 3.76 -2.33
N ASN A 156 17.90 4.80 -1.93
CA ASN A 156 19.22 4.60 -1.31
C ASN A 156 19.12 4.24 0.19
N GLY A 157 20.26 3.91 0.81
CA GLY A 157 20.34 3.59 2.24
C GLY A 157 19.90 4.70 3.21
N ARG A 158 19.69 5.93 2.70
CA ARG A 158 19.18 7.07 3.47
C ARG A 158 17.67 7.27 3.29
N GLY A 159 17.00 6.41 2.54
CA GLY A 159 15.56 6.48 2.28
C GLY A 159 15.15 7.47 1.17
N GLN A 160 16.12 8.03 0.43
CA GLN A 160 15.81 8.96 -0.66
C GLN A 160 15.44 8.18 -1.92
N THR A 161 14.34 8.55 -2.56
CA THR A 161 13.94 8.01 -3.87
C THR A 161 14.87 8.55 -4.94
N LEU A 162 15.51 7.65 -5.68
CA LEU A 162 16.42 7.99 -6.77
C LEU A 162 15.75 7.88 -8.13
N MET A 163 14.75 7.00 -8.25
CA MET A 163 14.05 6.74 -9.49
C MET A 163 12.74 6.01 -9.23
N VAL A 164 11.70 6.38 -9.98
CA VAL A 164 10.45 5.64 -10.09
C VAL A 164 10.25 5.25 -11.55
N ARG A 165 10.04 3.97 -11.81
CA ARG A 165 9.77 3.40 -13.13
C ARG A 165 8.36 2.84 -13.17
N LYS A 166 7.53 3.37 -14.04
CA LYS A 166 6.21 2.81 -14.36
C LYS A 166 6.30 1.98 -15.64
N ILE A 167 5.73 0.79 -15.61
CA ILE A 167 5.65 -0.12 -16.74
C ILE A 167 4.17 -0.22 -17.10
N ILE A 168 3.77 0.51 -18.14
CA ILE A 168 2.39 0.57 -18.63
C ILE A 168 2.41 -0.01 -20.04
N THR A 169 1.70 -1.11 -20.27
CA THR A 169 1.53 -1.69 -21.61
C THR A 169 2.85 -1.87 -22.39
N ASN A 170 3.90 -2.34 -21.70
CA ASN A 170 5.29 -2.52 -22.18
C ASN A 170 6.11 -1.25 -22.45
N ALA A 171 5.65 -0.07 -22.04
CA ALA A 171 6.46 1.16 -22.05
C ALA A 171 7.05 1.44 -20.66
N TYR A 172 8.33 1.81 -20.62
CA TYR A 172 8.99 2.30 -19.42
C TYR A 172 8.89 3.83 -19.33
N ILE A 173 8.29 4.31 -18.25
CA ILE A 173 8.21 5.74 -17.93
C ILE A 173 8.96 5.95 -16.63
N ASP A 174 10.13 6.58 -16.74
CA ASP A 174 11.03 6.83 -15.61
C ASP A 174 10.91 8.30 -15.17
N THR A 175 10.77 8.53 -13.87
CA THR A 175 10.69 9.86 -13.23
C THR A 175 11.53 9.92 -11.97
#